data_AF-A0A2D5C7R3-F1
#
_entry.id   AF-A0A2D5C7R3-F1
#
_cell.length_a   1.000
_cell.length_b   1.000
_cell.length_c   1.000
_cell.angle_alpha   90.00
_cell.angle_beta   90.00
_cell.angle_gamma   90.00
#
_symmetry.space_group_name_H-M   'P 1'
#
loop_
_entity.id
_entity.type
_entity.pdbx_description
1 polymer ?
#
loop_
_entity_poly.entity_id
_entity_poly.type
_entity_poly.pdbx_seq_one_letter_code
_entity_poly.pdbx_strand_id
1 'polypeptide(L)' 'MDKQLIFSEIESIMFDLETLIKSLANSREYIAGEDFSRASGKLSELEIELQSLAGRVAYIKSNL' A
#
# COMPACT_ATOMS: atom_id res chain seq x y z
N MET A 1 14.37 4.91 -17.31
CA MET A 1 14.85 5.46 -16.02
C MET A 1 16.24 4.94 -15.73
N ASP A 2 17.04 5.66 -14.95
CA ASP A 2 18.31 5.13 -14.46
C ASP A 2 18.07 3.88 -13.57
N LYS A 3 18.95 2.88 -13.67
CA LYS A 3 18.77 1.61 -12.94
C LYS A 3 18.81 1.80 -11.43
N GLN A 4 19.64 2.70 -10.89
CA GLN A 4 19.68 2.97 -9.46
C GLN A 4 18.36 3.59 -8.99
N LEU A 5 17.81 4.52 -9.78
CA LEU A 5 16.49 5.12 -9.47
C LEU A 5 15.37 4.07 -9.47
N ILE A 6 15.38 3.14 -10.42
CA ILE A 6 14.40 2.04 -10.44
C ILE A 6 14.53 1.17 -9.18
N PHE A 7 15.75 0.82 -8.78
CA PHE A 7 15.97 0.01 -7.58
C PHE A 7 15.50 0.72 -6.30
N SER A 8 15.86 1.99 -6.12
CA SER A 8 15.41 2.76 -4.96
C SER A 8 13.89 2.92 -4.91
N GLU A 9 13.23 3.08 -6.07
CA GLU A 9 11.77 3.15 -6.12
C GLU A 9 11.10 1.82 -5.74
N ILE A 10 11.68 0.69 -6.19
CA ILE A 10 11.20 -0.65 -5.79
C ILE A 10 11.36 -0.85 -4.28
N GLU A 11 12.51 -0.46 -3.69
CA GLU A 11 12.73 -0.54 -2.24
C GLU A 11 11.72 0.31 -1.46
N SER A 12 11.43 1.52 -1.93
CA SER A 12 10.40 2.37 -1.32
C SER A 12 9.01 1.73 -1.40
N ILE A 13 8.62 1.18 -2.56
CA ILE A 13 7.33 0.49 -2.72
C ILE A 13 7.25 -0.71 -1.77
N MET A 14 8.33 -1.47 -1.61
CA MET A 14 8.38 -2.60 -0.67
C MET A 14 8.17 -2.15 0.78
N PHE A 15 8.82 -1.07 1.20
CA PHE A 15 8.64 -0.50 2.54
C PHE A 15 7.20 -0.04 2.78
N ASP A 16 6.59 0.61 1.79
CA ASP A 16 5.21 1.08 1.89
C ASP A 16 4.23 -0.10 1.98
N LEU A 17 4.45 -1.16 1.20
CA LEU A 17 3.67 -2.41 1.28
C LEU A 17 3.74 -3.04 2.68
N GLU A 18 4.93 -3.11 3.29
CA GLU A 18 5.07 -3.61 4.66
C GLU A 18 4.27 -2.79 5.67
N THR A 19 4.21 -1.48 5.48
CA THR A 19 3.42 -0.57 6.31
C THR A 19 1.92 -0.82 6.12
N LEU A 20 1.45 -0.98 4.88
CA LEU A 20 0.05 -1.28 4.58
C LEU A 20 -0.38 -2.64 5.15
N ILE A 21 0.48 -3.66 5.11
CA ILE A 21 0.20 -4.97 5.71
C ILE A 21 -0.03 -4.86 7.23
N LYS A 22 0.74 -4.02 7.93
CA LYS A 22 0.53 -3.77 9.37
C LYS A 22 -0.80 -3.05 9.61
N SER A 23 -1.13 -2.05 8.79
CA SER A 23 -2.42 -1.35 8.87
C SER A 23 -3.62 -2.26 8.57
N LEU A 24 -3.47 -3.28 7.72
CA LEU A 24 -4.49 -4.31 7.50
C LEU A 24 -4.76 -5.14 8.76
N ALA A 25 -3.75 -5.42 9.58
CA ALA A 25 -3.95 -6.10 10.85
C ALA A 25 -4.89 -5.31 11.78
N ASN A 26 -4.74 -3.98 11.84
CA ASN A 26 -5.62 -3.12 12.63
C ASN A 26 -7.08 -3.18 12.15
N SER A 27 -7.30 -3.22 10.83
CA SER A 27 -8.67 -3.38 10.29
C SER A 27 -9.28 -4.73 10.70
N ARG A 28 -8.49 -5.81 10.69
CA ARG A 28 -8.93 -7.13 11.16
C ARG A 28 -9.30 -7.12 12.65
N GLU A 29 -8.56 -6.36 13.47
CA GLU A 29 -8.89 -6.15 14.88
C GLU A 29 -10.22 -5.40 15.05
N TYR A 30 -10.47 -4.34 14.26
CA TYR A 30 -11.77 -3.64 14.28
C TYR A 30 -12.93 -4.55 13.86
N ILE A 31 -12.74 -5.41 12.85
CA ILE A 31 -13.74 -6.41 12.45
C ILE A 31 -14.00 -7.39 13.60
N ALA A 32 -12.95 -7.90 14.25
CA ALA A 32 -13.08 -8.82 15.37
C ALA A 32 -13.77 -8.19 16.59
N GLY A 33 -13.61 -6.87 16.76
CA GLY A 33 -14.30 -6.07 17.78
C GLY A 33 -15.67 -5.54 17.35
N GLU A 34 -16.22 -5.99 16.22
CA GLU A 34 -17.50 -5.55 15.65
C GLU A 34 -17.61 -4.03 15.34
N ASP A 35 -16.48 -3.31 15.29
CA ASP A 35 -16.41 -1.89 14.89
C ASP A 35 -16.26 -1.78 13.36
N PHE A 36 -17.33 -2.16 12.66
CA PHE A 36 -17.33 -2.21 11.19
C PHE A 36 -17.18 -0.84 10.53
N SER A 37 -17.59 0.24 11.21
CA SER A 37 -17.43 1.61 10.70
C SER A 37 -15.95 1.98 10.60
N ARG A 38 -15.18 1.75 11.68
CA ARG A 38 -13.73 1.99 11.65
C ARG A 38 -13.00 1.02 10.74
N ALA A 39 -13.41 -0.26 10.73
CA ALA A 39 -12.83 -1.24 9.81
C ALA A 39 -12.99 -0.80 8.34
N SER A 40 -14.20 -0.37 7.95
CA SER A 40 -14.48 0.11 6.59
C SER A 40 -13.64 1.34 6.25
N GLY A 41 -13.54 2.32 7.16
CA GLY A 41 -12.69 3.50 6.94
C GLY A 41 -11.23 3.12 6.71
N LYS A 42 -10.68 2.18 7.49
CA LYS A 42 -9.29 1.72 7.30
C LYS A 42 -9.09 0.90 6.04
N LEU A 43 -10.07 0.09 5.63
CA LEU A 43 -9.99 -0.62 4.35
C LEU A 43 -10.00 0.34 3.16
N SER A 44 -10.82 1.41 3.20
CA SER A 44 -10.81 2.44 2.15
C SER A 44 -9.49 3.19 2.08
N GLU A 45 -8.90 3.56 3.23
CA GLU A 45 -7.56 4.16 3.28
C GLU A 45 -6.49 3.22 2.66
N LEU A 46 -6.51 1.93 3.03
CA LEU A 46 -5.62 0.91 2.45
C LEU A 46 -5.79 0.79 0.93
N GLU A 47 -7.03 0.81 0.44
CA GLU A 47 -7.32 0.70 -0.99
C GLU A 47 -6.73 1.87 -1.79
N ILE A 48 -6.89 3.09 -1.30
CA ILE A 48 -6.34 4.31 -1.94
C ILE A 48 -4.81 4.22 -2.03
N GLU A 49 -4.15 3.82 -0.95
CA GLU A 49 -2.69 3.68 -0.93
C GLU A 49 -2.21 2.57 -1.87
N LEU A 50 -2.89 1.42 -1.91
CA LEU A 50 -2.58 0.35 -2.85
C LEU A 50 -2.73 0.79 -4.32
N GLN A 51 -3.75 1.59 -4.63
CA GLN A 51 -3.93 2.17 -5.96
C GLN A 51 -2.78 3.12 -6.33
N SER A 52 -2.30 3.92 -5.37
CA SER A 52 -1.13 4.78 -5.54
C SER A 52 0.14 3.96 -5.86
N LEU A 53 0.39 2.89 -5.10
CA LEU A 53 1.52 1.97 -5.34
C LEU A 53 1.41 1.30 -6.72
N ALA A 54 0.22 0.89 -7.15
CA ALA A 54 0.00 0.35 -8.49
C ALA A 54 0.35 1.38 -9.58
N GLY A 55 0.01 2.65 -9.38
CA GLY A 55 0.41 3.74 -10.27
C GLY A 55 1.93 3.92 -10.37
N ARG A 56 2.64 3.84 -9.24
CA ARG A 56 4.11 3.91 -9.19
C ARG A 56 4.77 2.74 -9.94
N VAL A 57 4.26 1.52 -9.75
CA VAL A 57 4.73 0.33 -10.48
C VAL A 57 4.48 0.49 -11.99
N ALA A 58 3.30 0.98 -12.38
CA ALA A 58 2.98 1.23 -13.79
C ALA A 58 3.94 2.26 -14.41
N TYR A 59 4.27 3.32 -13.67
CA TYR A 59 5.24 4.32 -14.10
C TYR A 59 6.64 3.75 -14.27
N ILE A 60 7.14 2.93 -13.32
CA ILE A 60 8.41 2.23 -13.50
C ILE A 60 8.37 1.42 -14.79
N LYS A 61 7.32 0.61 -14.98
CA LYS A 61 7.17 -0.28 -16.13
C LYS A 61 7.14 0.46 -17.46
N SER A 62 6.50 1.62 -17.54
CA SER A 62 6.47 2.43 -18.77
C SER A 62 7.82 3.08 -19.11
N ASN A 63 8.75 3.11 -18.16
CA ASN A 63 10.07 3.73 -18.29
C ASN A 63 11.24 2.73 -18.25
N LEU A 64 10.94 1.43 -18.34
CA LEU A 64 11.90 0.34 -18.60
C LEU A 64 12.21 0.25 -20.09
#